data_AF-A0A9P7DUF0-F1
#
_entry.id   AF-A0A9P7DUF0-F1
#
_cell.length_a   1.000
_cell.length_b   1.000
_cell.length_c   1.000
_cell.angle_alpha   90.00
_cell.angle_beta   90.00
_cell.angle_gamma   90.00
#
_symmetry.space_group_name_H-M   'P 1'
#
loop_
_entity.id
_entity.type
_entity.pdbx_description
1 polymer ?
#
loop_
_entity_poly.entity_id
_entity_poly.type
_entity_poly.pdbx_seq_one_letter_code
_entity_poly.pdbx_strand_id
1 'polypeptide(L)'
;MAFTLLYSLCGAGFALLQLLAPATARPIARSTSSSTLVALQFANVLEQLESTFYAQALQKFNQSDFTAAGFASAQVPLQQFQAIFKDESTHTTTLQSAINALGGQTISNCTFNVASLLTDVPTMVAAARLVENVGVSAYLGALTLINDTVLSTAAATIMTVEARHQTILNVLAGATAIPQAFDVALNPSEILALTGGLISGCNLGIPANVPLKVNNSGPIQAGTKLTFTSAALNGTVENLSCQFLSGGLPVAISQPLSNCSVPANVTGPMLVFVTNSSQPLANNIRDAAIGTIVAGPTMIFIDNQQDALAIAARPGLNSTVTTSSTSHTTTSFAAPTTVTLTPATPSTVTRGTVTSSVTSTSRAMASTTVTNDWTAVTRTISPSEVSSILASAVTSMGSR
;
A
#
# COMPACT_ATOMS: atom_id res chain seq x y z
N MET A 1 -42.85 -25.18 35.75
CA MET A 1 -43.76 -24.15 36.30
C MET A 1 -44.50 -23.54 35.13
N ALA A 2 -45.74 -24.00 34.93
CA ALA A 2 -46.65 -23.52 33.92
C ALA A 2 -47.44 -22.33 34.49
N PHE A 3 -47.80 -21.37 33.65
CA PHE A 3 -49.05 -20.64 33.85
C PHE A 3 -49.66 -20.30 32.49
N THR A 4 -50.91 -20.72 32.34
CA THR A 4 -51.76 -20.67 31.16
C THR A 4 -53.01 -19.88 31.52
N LEU A 5 -53.53 -19.09 30.55
CA LEU A 5 -54.91 -18.55 30.42
C LEU A 5 -55.35 -17.44 31.43
N LEU A 6 -56.26 -16.49 31.17
CA LEU A 6 -57.42 -16.34 30.26
C LEU A 6 -57.87 -14.84 30.33
N TYR A 7 -58.27 -14.12 29.27
CA TYR A 7 -59.65 -13.76 28.84
C TYR A 7 -59.47 -12.67 27.74
N SER A 8 -59.91 -12.79 26.48
CA SER A 8 -61.26 -12.75 25.91
C SER A 8 -62.10 -11.52 26.27
N LEU A 9 -62.21 -10.56 25.34
CA LEU A 9 -63.41 -9.75 25.10
C LEU A 9 -63.46 -9.33 23.61
N CYS A 10 -64.58 -9.70 23.01
CA CYS A 10 -65.03 -9.41 21.66
C CYS A 10 -65.54 -7.96 21.54
N GLY A 11 -65.31 -7.28 20.42
CA GLY A 11 -65.98 -6.00 20.17
C GLY A 11 -65.57 -5.25 18.91
N ALA A 12 -66.44 -5.36 17.89
CA ALA A 12 -66.76 -4.38 16.85
C ALA A 12 -65.70 -4.08 15.76
N GLY A 13 -66.08 -4.47 14.53
CA GLY A 13 -65.35 -4.25 13.30
C GLY A 13 -65.10 -2.78 12.92
N PHE A 14 -63.95 -2.59 12.28
CA PHE A 14 -63.78 -1.69 11.16
C PHE A 14 -62.87 -2.42 10.16
N ALA A 15 -63.43 -2.85 9.04
CA ALA A 15 -62.64 -3.35 7.92
C ALA A 15 -61.95 -2.15 7.24
N LEU A 16 -60.81 -1.74 7.78
CA LEU A 16 -59.95 -0.74 7.16
C LEU A 16 -59.13 -1.46 6.08
N LEU A 17 -59.55 -1.30 4.82
CA LEU A 17 -58.80 -1.72 3.65
C LEU A 17 -57.51 -0.88 3.57
N GLN A 18 -56.45 -1.33 4.25
CA GLN A 18 -55.15 -0.68 4.14
C GLN A 18 -54.58 -0.95 2.76
N LEU A 19 -54.60 0.08 1.90
CA LEU A 19 -53.76 0.12 0.72
C LEU A 19 -52.30 0.01 1.19
N LEU A 20 -51.69 -1.16 1.01
CA LEU A 20 -50.25 -1.30 1.00
C LEU A 20 -49.72 -0.56 -0.24
N ALA A 21 -49.47 0.73 -0.10
CA ALA A 21 -48.62 1.44 -1.03
C ALA A 21 -47.20 0.86 -0.86
N PRO A 22 -46.55 0.33 -1.91
CA PRO A 22 -45.14 0.00 -1.83
C PRO A 22 -44.40 1.31 -1.59
N ALA A 23 -43.94 1.51 -0.35
CA ALA A 23 -43.01 2.58 -0.03
C ALA A 23 -41.72 2.28 -0.80
N THR A 24 -41.60 2.83 -2.00
CA THR A 24 -40.31 2.90 -2.69
C THR A 24 -39.46 3.84 -1.87
N ALA A 25 -38.69 3.26 -0.93
CA ALA A 25 -37.64 3.99 -0.24
C ALA A 25 -36.69 4.49 -1.32
N ARG A 26 -36.83 5.76 -1.71
CA ARG A 26 -35.86 6.40 -2.59
C ARG A 26 -34.53 6.33 -1.87
N PRO A 27 -33.48 5.74 -2.46
CA PRO A 27 -32.17 5.83 -1.86
C PRO A 27 -31.83 7.31 -1.67
N ILE A 28 -31.73 7.74 -0.41
CA ILE A 28 -31.19 9.06 -0.11
C ILE A 28 -29.72 8.97 -0.51
N ALA A 29 -29.36 9.57 -1.65
CA ALA A 29 -27.96 9.74 -2.02
C ALA A 29 -27.27 10.41 -0.83
N ARG A 30 -26.44 9.66 -0.11
CA ARG A 30 -25.75 10.17 1.06
C ARG A 30 -24.68 11.10 0.53
N SER A 31 -24.93 12.41 0.64
CA SER A 31 -23.91 13.43 0.36
C SER A 31 -22.71 13.13 1.25
N THR A 32 -21.64 12.64 0.64
CA THR A 32 -20.39 12.31 1.32
C THR A 32 -19.51 13.55 1.34
N SER A 33 -18.75 13.72 2.42
CA SER A 33 -17.83 14.85 2.52
C SER A 33 -16.80 14.81 1.38
N SER A 34 -16.36 15.99 0.92
CA SER A 34 -15.32 16.09 -0.10
C SER A 34 -14.02 15.40 0.34
N SER A 35 -13.67 15.44 1.63
CA SER A 35 -12.50 14.76 2.17
C SER A 35 -12.59 13.24 2.09
N THR A 36 -13.77 12.65 2.32
CA THR A 36 -13.96 11.20 2.17
C THR A 36 -13.82 10.77 0.70
N LEU A 37 -14.39 11.52 -0.25
CA LEU A 37 -14.23 11.20 -1.67
C LEU A 37 -12.76 11.30 -2.10
N VAL A 38 -12.04 12.34 -1.66
CA VAL A 38 -10.61 12.49 -1.93
C VAL A 38 -9.81 11.32 -1.33
N ALA A 39 -10.12 10.90 -0.10
CA ALA A 39 -9.45 9.76 0.53
C ALA A 39 -9.67 8.45 -0.24
N LEU A 40 -10.90 8.18 -0.69
CA LEU A 40 -11.21 6.99 -1.49
C LEU A 40 -10.55 7.03 -2.87
N GLN A 41 -10.55 8.19 -3.54
CA GLN A 41 -9.87 8.38 -4.82
C GLN A 41 -8.36 8.19 -4.70
N PHE A 42 -7.77 8.74 -3.64
CA PHE A 42 -6.35 8.59 -3.35
C PHE A 42 -5.99 7.13 -3.08
N ALA A 43 -6.71 6.44 -2.19
CA ALA A 43 -6.55 5.02 -1.95
C ALA A 43 -6.67 4.23 -3.25
N ASN A 44 -7.66 4.52 -4.09
CA ASN A 44 -7.83 3.83 -5.36
C ASN A 44 -6.66 3.99 -6.33
N VAL A 45 -5.93 5.10 -6.29
CA VAL A 45 -4.71 5.27 -7.08
C VAL A 45 -3.56 4.44 -6.51
N LEU A 46 -3.48 4.29 -5.19
CA LEU A 46 -2.50 3.39 -4.56
C LEU A 46 -2.79 1.94 -4.94
N GLU A 47 -4.03 1.45 -4.81
CA GLU A 47 -4.40 0.09 -5.24
C GLU A 47 -4.07 -0.19 -6.71
N GLN A 48 -4.23 0.82 -7.58
CA GLN A 48 -3.84 0.71 -8.99
C GLN A 48 -2.31 0.61 -9.18
N LEU A 49 -1.52 1.31 -8.35
CA LEU A 49 -0.07 1.17 -8.31
C LEU A 49 0.32 -0.24 -7.86
N GLU A 50 -0.27 -0.76 -6.79
CA GLU A 50 0.06 -2.08 -6.22
C GLU A 50 -0.31 -3.20 -7.18
N SER A 51 -1.54 -3.19 -7.69
CA SER A 51 -1.99 -4.15 -8.71
C SER A 51 -1.13 -4.11 -9.98
N THR A 52 -0.70 -2.93 -10.43
CA THR A 52 0.23 -2.78 -11.56
C THR A 52 1.62 -3.36 -11.23
N PHE A 53 2.13 -3.09 -10.03
CA PHE A 53 3.40 -3.62 -9.55
C PHE A 53 3.41 -5.16 -9.58
N TYR A 54 2.40 -5.80 -8.98
CA TYR A 54 2.34 -7.25 -8.92
C TYR A 54 2.06 -7.90 -10.27
N ALA A 55 1.19 -7.30 -11.10
CA ALA A 55 0.97 -7.79 -12.46
C ALA A 55 2.28 -7.84 -13.26
N GLN A 56 3.08 -6.77 -13.21
CA GLN A 56 4.37 -6.71 -13.89
C GLN A 56 5.41 -7.64 -13.25
N ALA A 57 5.44 -7.78 -11.93
CA ALA A 57 6.34 -8.69 -11.23
C ALA A 57 6.08 -10.15 -11.62
N LEU A 58 4.81 -10.59 -11.60
CA LEU A 58 4.38 -11.94 -11.96
C LEU A 58 4.59 -12.25 -13.45
N GLN A 59 4.55 -11.24 -14.31
CA GLN A 59 4.90 -11.39 -15.72
C GLN A 59 6.42 -11.52 -15.94
N LYS A 60 7.22 -10.83 -15.11
CA LYS A 60 8.67 -10.73 -15.30
C LYS A 60 9.44 -11.93 -14.75
N PHE A 61 9.11 -12.37 -13.54
CA PHE A 61 9.89 -13.38 -12.82
C PHE A 61 9.26 -14.77 -12.91
N ASN A 62 10.11 -15.79 -13.07
CA ASN A 62 9.72 -17.20 -13.11
C ASN A 62 10.36 -17.99 -11.95
N GLN A 63 10.06 -19.28 -11.84
CA GLN A 63 10.54 -20.13 -10.74
C GLN A 63 12.08 -20.16 -10.59
N SER A 64 12.82 -20.07 -11.69
CA SER A 64 14.28 -20.08 -11.65
C SER A 64 14.85 -18.81 -11.01
N ASP A 65 14.19 -17.66 -11.18
CA ASP A 65 14.59 -16.40 -10.56
C ASP A 65 14.43 -16.45 -9.03
N PHE A 66 13.31 -17.03 -8.55
CA PHE A 66 13.09 -17.23 -7.11
C PHE A 66 14.07 -18.25 -6.51
N THR A 67 14.39 -19.31 -7.25
CA THR A 67 15.41 -20.28 -6.82
C THR A 67 16.79 -19.60 -6.73
N ALA A 68 17.16 -18.79 -7.72
CA ALA A 68 18.39 -18.02 -7.73
C ALA A 68 18.46 -16.98 -6.60
N ALA A 69 17.31 -16.44 -6.17
CA ALA A 69 17.19 -15.55 -5.02
C ALA A 69 17.31 -16.27 -3.66
N GLY A 70 17.49 -17.59 -3.64
CA GLY A 70 17.72 -18.37 -2.42
C GLY A 70 16.45 -18.77 -1.67
N PHE A 71 15.29 -18.80 -2.34
CA PHE A 71 14.09 -19.40 -1.75
C PHE A 71 14.21 -20.93 -1.72
N ALA A 72 13.85 -21.54 -0.59
CA ALA A 72 13.85 -23.01 -0.44
C ALA A 72 12.89 -23.69 -1.43
N SER A 73 11.79 -23.01 -1.74
CA SER A 73 10.81 -23.41 -2.74
C SER A 73 10.34 -22.17 -3.46
N ALA A 74 10.52 -22.10 -4.78
CA ALA A 74 10.01 -21.02 -5.60
C ALA A 74 8.47 -20.91 -5.57
N GLN A 75 7.77 -22.01 -5.23
CA GLN A 75 6.31 -22.03 -5.16
C GLN A 75 5.78 -21.21 -3.98
N VAL A 76 6.52 -21.11 -2.88
CA VAL A 76 6.14 -20.33 -1.70
C VAL A 76 5.95 -18.85 -2.06
N PRO A 77 6.96 -18.10 -2.53
CA PRO A 77 6.77 -16.70 -2.90
C PRO A 77 5.78 -16.53 -4.05
N LEU A 78 5.81 -17.39 -5.08
CA LEU A 78 4.88 -17.27 -6.22
C LEU A 78 3.40 -17.36 -5.80
N GLN A 79 3.05 -18.30 -4.92
CA GLN A 79 1.70 -18.42 -4.40
C GLN A 79 1.27 -17.16 -3.64
N GLN A 80 2.16 -16.61 -2.81
CA GLN A 80 1.85 -15.41 -2.02
C GLN A 80 1.69 -14.19 -2.92
N PHE A 81 2.59 -13.97 -3.88
CA PHE A 81 2.46 -12.86 -4.83
C PHE A 81 1.20 -12.94 -5.70
N GLN A 82 0.77 -14.15 -6.07
CA GLN A 82 -0.49 -14.35 -6.78
C GLN A 82 -1.71 -14.04 -5.91
N ALA A 83 -1.68 -14.41 -4.62
CA ALA A 83 -2.75 -14.12 -3.68
C ALA A 83 -2.87 -12.61 -3.46
N ILE A 84 -1.74 -11.95 -3.16
CA ILE A 84 -1.67 -10.50 -2.96
C ILE A 84 -2.20 -9.76 -4.21
N PHE A 85 -1.69 -10.10 -5.41
CA PHE A 85 -2.17 -9.49 -6.66
C PHE A 85 -3.70 -9.56 -6.84
N LYS A 86 -4.31 -10.68 -6.44
CA LYS A 86 -5.76 -10.87 -6.52
C LYS A 86 -6.49 -9.97 -5.53
N ASP A 87 -5.96 -9.83 -4.32
CA ASP A 87 -6.52 -8.97 -3.28
C ASP A 87 -6.40 -7.49 -3.71
N GLU A 88 -5.24 -7.03 -4.18
CA GLU A 88 -5.03 -5.68 -4.73
C GLU A 88 -5.96 -5.33 -5.90
N SER A 89 -6.17 -6.28 -6.80
CA SER A 89 -7.12 -6.12 -7.92
C SER A 89 -8.57 -6.01 -7.42
N THR A 90 -8.89 -6.74 -6.35
CA THR A 90 -10.22 -6.70 -5.71
C THR A 90 -10.42 -5.38 -4.98
N HIS A 91 -9.41 -4.89 -4.26
CA HIS A 91 -9.43 -3.59 -3.58
C HIS A 91 -9.63 -2.45 -4.59
N THR A 92 -8.86 -2.47 -5.69
CA THR A 92 -9.00 -1.50 -6.80
C THR A 92 -10.45 -1.41 -7.30
N THR A 93 -11.04 -2.53 -7.71
CA THR A 93 -12.39 -2.56 -8.30
C THR A 93 -13.49 -2.22 -7.29
N THR A 94 -13.28 -2.62 -6.03
CA THR A 94 -14.17 -2.30 -4.91
C THR A 94 -14.21 -0.80 -4.64
N LEU A 95 -13.05 -0.14 -4.57
CA LEU A 95 -12.97 1.31 -4.39
C LEU A 95 -13.56 2.08 -5.57
N GLN A 96 -13.31 1.63 -6.81
CA GLN A 96 -13.92 2.24 -7.99
C GLN A 96 -15.45 2.22 -7.90
N SER A 97 -16.01 1.08 -7.48
CA SER A 97 -17.45 0.91 -7.28
C SER A 97 -17.98 1.83 -6.18
N ALA A 98 -17.27 1.92 -5.06
CA ALA A 98 -17.64 2.81 -3.95
C ALA A 98 -17.60 4.29 -4.35
N ILE A 99 -16.52 4.74 -5.02
CA ILE A 99 -16.38 6.12 -5.51
C ILE A 99 -17.55 6.50 -6.42
N ASN A 100 -17.85 5.65 -7.40
CA ASN A 100 -18.95 5.89 -8.35
C ASN A 100 -20.31 5.94 -7.65
N ALA A 101 -20.55 5.04 -6.69
CA ALA A 101 -21.81 4.99 -5.96
C ALA A 101 -22.01 6.19 -5.01
N LEU A 102 -20.92 6.81 -4.55
CA LEU A 102 -20.94 8.05 -3.78
C LEU A 102 -20.98 9.31 -4.66
N GLY A 103 -21.10 9.15 -5.99
CA GLY A 103 -21.18 10.24 -6.96
C GLY A 103 -19.83 10.89 -7.31
N GLY A 104 -18.72 10.26 -6.91
CA GLY A 104 -17.38 10.65 -7.31
C GLY A 104 -16.99 10.10 -8.69
N GLN A 105 -15.80 10.48 -9.15
CA GLN A 105 -15.19 9.93 -10.36
C GLN A 105 -13.88 9.23 -10.01
N THR A 106 -13.64 8.08 -10.61
CA THR A 106 -12.39 7.32 -10.46
C THR A 106 -11.26 7.98 -11.25
N ILE A 107 -10.06 8.03 -10.68
CA ILE A 107 -8.86 8.50 -11.39
C ILE A 107 -8.20 7.30 -12.07
N SER A 108 -8.36 7.20 -13.38
CA SER A 108 -7.89 6.04 -14.17
C SER A 108 -6.82 6.37 -15.22
N ASN A 109 -6.41 7.64 -15.32
CA ASN A 109 -5.40 8.11 -16.28
C ASN A 109 -3.98 8.14 -15.70
N CYS A 110 -3.78 7.61 -14.49
CA CYS A 110 -2.44 7.50 -13.91
C CYS A 110 -1.59 6.49 -14.69
N THR A 111 -0.29 6.73 -14.74
CA THR A 111 0.75 5.82 -15.24
C THR A 111 1.69 5.48 -14.10
N PHE A 112 2.00 4.18 -13.95
CA PHE A 112 2.82 3.66 -12.86
C PHE A 112 4.16 3.12 -13.37
N ASN A 113 5.26 3.75 -12.98
CA ASN A 113 6.60 3.35 -13.39
C ASN A 113 7.29 2.53 -12.29
N VAL A 114 7.19 1.20 -12.41
CA VAL A 114 7.72 0.25 -11.43
C VAL A 114 8.95 -0.52 -11.92
N ALA A 115 9.46 -0.20 -13.11
CA ALA A 115 10.51 -1.00 -13.76
C ALA A 115 11.80 -1.09 -12.92
N SER A 116 12.16 -0.02 -12.21
CA SER A 116 13.31 0.03 -11.31
C SER A 116 13.13 -0.83 -10.04
N LEU A 117 11.90 -1.16 -9.68
CA LEU A 117 11.57 -2.02 -8.55
C LEU A 117 11.63 -3.51 -8.91
N LEU A 118 11.75 -3.82 -10.20
CA LEU A 118 11.68 -5.18 -10.73
C LEU A 118 13.01 -5.60 -11.37
N THR A 119 14.16 -5.14 -10.86
CA THR A 119 15.48 -5.48 -11.43
C THR A 119 15.86 -6.94 -11.19
N ASP A 120 15.59 -7.43 -9.99
CA ASP A 120 15.76 -8.82 -9.56
C ASP A 120 14.75 -9.17 -8.46
N VAL A 121 14.61 -10.45 -8.12
CA VAL A 121 13.66 -10.92 -7.11
C VAL A 121 13.94 -10.31 -5.72
N PRO A 122 15.18 -10.23 -5.20
CA PRO A 122 15.44 -9.55 -3.94
C PRO A 122 14.97 -8.09 -3.91
N THR A 123 15.22 -7.34 -4.97
CA THR A 123 14.76 -5.94 -5.12
C THR A 123 13.25 -5.85 -5.17
N MET A 124 12.60 -6.75 -5.92
CA MET A 124 11.14 -6.84 -6.00
C MET A 124 10.50 -7.18 -4.65
N VAL A 125 11.05 -8.15 -3.90
CA VAL A 125 10.55 -8.52 -2.57
C VAL A 125 10.67 -7.33 -1.60
N ALA A 126 11.79 -6.62 -1.63
CA ALA A 126 11.99 -5.43 -0.80
C ALA A 126 11.03 -4.28 -1.20
N ALA A 127 10.78 -4.10 -2.50
CA ALA A 127 9.82 -3.12 -3.00
C ALA A 127 8.37 -3.47 -2.60
N ALA A 128 7.98 -4.74 -2.74
CA ALA A 128 6.66 -5.24 -2.33
C ALA A 128 6.41 -4.95 -0.84
N ARG A 129 7.38 -5.31 0.00
CA ARG A 129 7.33 -5.04 1.46
C ARG A 129 7.15 -3.56 1.79
N LEU A 130 7.77 -2.68 1.02
CA LEU A 130 7.66 -1.23 1.18
C LEU A 130 6.30 -0.72 0.73
N VAL A 131 5.85 -1.08 -0.47
CA VAL A 131 4.56 -0.63 -1.04
C VAL A 131 3.40 -1.04 -0.12
N GLU A 132 3.42 -2.24 0.41
CA GLU A 132 2.33 -2.75 1.27
C GLU A 132 2.36 -2.13 2.67
N ASN A 133 3.54 -1.81 3.20
CA ASN A 133 3.61 -1.03 4.44
C ASN A 133 3.12 0.42 4.23
N VAL A 134 3.29 0.96 3.02
CA VAL A 134 2.67 2.22 2.61
C VAL A 134 1.14 2.07 2.55
N GLY A 135 0.61 0.98 1.98
CA GLY A 135 -0.81 0.62 1.98
C GLY A 135 -1.42 0.64 3.39
N VAL A 136 -0.81 -0.11 4.33
CA VAL A 136 -1.20 -0.09 5.76
C VAL A 136 -1.24 1.33 6.32
N SER A 137 -0.18 2.10 6.11
CA SER A 137 -0.05 3.46 6.63
C SER A 137 -1.08 4.43 6.03
N ALA A 138 -1.39 4.26 4.73
CA ALA A 138 -2.36 5.06 4.00
C ALA A 138 -3.78 4.80 4.48
N TYR A 139 -4.17 3.54 4.66
CA TYR A 139 -5.49 3.19 5.19
C TYR A 139 -5.67 3.66 6.63
N LEU A 140 -4.67 3.45 7.49
CA LEU A 140 -4.69 3.98 8.86
C LEU A 140 -4.90 5.49 8.87
N GLY A 141 -4.23 6.21 7.97
CA GLY A 141 -4.42 7.64 7.83
C GLY A 141 -5.79 8.02 7.30
N ALA A 142 -6.28 7.31 6.28
CA ALA A 142 -7.59 7.54 5.68
C ALA A 142 -8.74 7.36 6.68
N LEU A 143 -8.62 6.46 7.64
CA LEU A 143 -9.64 6.28 8.70
C LEU A 143 -9.86 7.56 9.53
N THR A 144 -8.89 8.48 9.57
CA THR A 144 -9.05 9.77 10.25
C THR A 144 -9.86 10.80 9.44
N LEU A 145 -10.09 10.51 8.14
CA LEU A 145 -10.79 11.39 7.17
C LEU A 145 -12.20 10.90 6.80
N ILE A 146 -12.58 9.71 7.26
CA ILE A 146 -13.85 9.05 6.92
C ILE A 146 -14.80 9.12 8.12
N ASN A 147 -15.83 9.96 8.02
CA ASN A 147 -16.82 10.13 9.10
C ASN A 147 -17.95 9.08 9.05
N ASP A 148 -18.18 8.45 7.90
CA ASP A 148 -19.21 7.40 7.77
C ASP A 148 -18.66 6.07 8.30
N THR A 149 -19.31 5.53 9.32
CA THR A 149 -18.84 4.32 10.02
C THR A 149 -18.87 3.07 9.14
N VAL A 150 -19.72 3.02 8.12
CA VAL A 150 -19.77 1.91 7.17
C VAL A 150 -18.55 1.98 6.25
N LEU A 151 -18.25 3.16 5.73
CA LEU A 151 -17.07 3.38 4.89
C LEU A 151 -15.77 3.18 5.68
N SER A 152 -15.71 3.62 6.94
CA SER A 152 -14.52 3.42 7.77
C SER A 152 -14.33 1.95 8.13
N THR A 153 -15.42 1.21 8.41
CA THR A 153 -15.34 -0.25 8.62
C THR A 153 -14.84 -0.95 7.35
N ALA A 154 -15.34 -0.56 6.17
CA ALA A 154 -14.89 -1.13 4.91
C ALA A 154 -13.40 -0.84 4.65
N ALA A 155 -12.95 0.40 4.85
CA ALA A 155 -11.54 0.76 4.75
C ALA A 155 -10.67 -0.06 5.73
N ALA A 156 -11.16 -0.27 6.97
CA ALA A 156 -10.46 -1.10 7.96
C ALA A 156 -10.35 -2.57 7.52
N THR A 157 -11.33 -3.11 6.77
CA THR A 157 -11.20 -4.49 6.26
C THR A 157 -10.05 -4.63 5.27
N ILE A 158 -9.84 -3.65 4.39
CA ILE A 158 -8.71 -3.62 3.44
C ILE A 158 -7.40 -3.50 4.22
N MET A 159 -7.31 -2.53 5.14
CA MET A 159 -6.14 -2.34 6.02
C MET A 159 -5.67 -3.64 6.72
N THR A 160 -6.61 -4.50 7.16
CA THR A 160 -6.24 -5.77 7.80
C THR A 160 -5.68 -6.81 6.83
N VAL A 161 -5.98 -6.70 5.55
CA VAL A 161 -5.43 -7.54 4.47
C VAL A 161 -4.03 -7.04 4.11
N GLU A 162 -3.85 -5.73 3.90
CA GLU A 162 -2.53 -5.07 3.74
C GLU A 162 -1.55 -5.50 4.84
N ALA A 163 -1.99 -5.53 6.11
CA ALA A 163 -1.15 -5.94 7.23
C ALA A 163 -0.75 -7.43 7.17
N ARG A 164 -1.60 -8.30 6.61
CA ARG A 164 -1.28 -9.73 6.38
C ARG A 164 -0.31 -9.89 5.23
N HIS A 165 -0.46 -9.12 4.15
CA HIS A 165 0.51 -9.07 3.07
C HIS A 165 1.87 -8.67 3.62
N GLN A 166 1.93 -7.59 4.40
CA GLN A 166 3.14 -7.11 5.06
C GLN A 166 3.80 -8.19 5.92
N THR A 167 3.02 -8.96 6.69
CA THR A 167 3.52 -10.08 7.50
C THR A 167 4.23 -11.12 6.63
N ILE A 168 3.60 -11.52 5.52
CA ILE A 168 4.17 -12.49 4.58
C ILE A 168 5.41 -11.92 3.87
N LEU A 169 5.37 -10.65 3.47
CA LEU A 169 6.48 -10.00 2.78
C LEU A 169 7.70 -9.79 3.68
N ASN A 170 7.51 -9.60 4.99
CA ASN A 170 8.61 -9.67 5.95
C ASN A 170 9.28 -11.05 5.92
N VAL A 171 8.48 -12.13 5.94
CA VAL A 171 9.01 -13.51 5.86
C VAL A 171 9.78 -13.72 4.55
N LEU A 172 9.24 -13.29 3.41
CA LEU A 172 9.90 -13.44 2.11
C LEU A 172 11.16 -12.56 2.00
N ALA A 173 11.20 -11.41 2.67
CA ALA A 173 12.38 -10.57 2.80
C ALA A 173 13.45 -11.18 3.74
N GLY A 174 13.13 -12.27 4.43
CA GLY A 174 14.00 -12.89 5.43
C GLY A 174 14.13 -12.03 6.68
N ALA A 175 13.04 -11.39 7.11
CA ALA A 175 12.92 -10.56 8.30
C ALA A 175 11.92 -11.16 9.29
N THR A 176 11.84 -10.59 10.51
CA THR A 176 10.81 -10.97 11.49
C THR A 176 9.41 -10.70 10.92
N ALA A 177 8.53 -11.70 10.92
CA ALA A 177 7.19 -11.65 10.33
C ALA A 177 6.33 -10.53 10.94
N ILE A 178 6.39 -10.38 12.26
CA ILE A 178 5.61 -9.38 13.03
C ILE A 178 6.60 -8.58 13.88
N PRO A 179 7.25 -7.54 13.33
CA PRO A 179 8.39 -6.90 13.97
C PRO A 179 8.00 -5.87 15.04
N GLN A 180 6.77 -5.36 15.01
CA GLN A 180 6.27 -4.31 15.90
C GLN A 180 4.82 -4.58 16.29
N ALA A 181 4.39 -4.02 17.42
CA ALA A 181 3.02 -4.17 17.93
C ALA A 181 2.03 -3.16 17.32
N PHE A 182 2.54 -2.12 16.66
CA PHE A 182 1.76 -1.02 16.11
C PHE A 182 2.38 -0.56 14.79
N ASP A 183 1.56 -0.06 13.88
CA ASP A 183 1.96 0.62 12.65
C ASP A 183 1.85 2.14 12.79
N VAL A 184 2.37 2.88 11.81
CA VAL A 184 2.30 4.36 11.77
C VAL A 184 1.29 4.80 10.72
N ALA A 185 0.33 5.63 11.12
CA ALA A 185 -0.59 6.27 10.19
C ALA A 185 0.12 7.44 9.47
N LEU A 186 -0.02 7.51 8.14
CA LEU A 186 0.54 8.59 7.33
C LEU A 186 -0.55 9.41 6.64
N ASN A 187 -0.34 10.71 6.52
CA ASN A 187 -1.22 11.56 5.71
C ASN A 187 -0.89 11.43 4.21
N PRO A 188 -1.81 11.84 3.30
CA PRO A 188 -1.60 11.66 1.86
C PRO A 188 -0.34 12.34 1.29
N SER A 189 0.08 13.48 1.84
CA SER A 189 1.30 14.18 1.41
C SER A 189 2.56 13.39 1.77
N GLU A 190 2.56 12.71 2.91
CA GLU A 190 3.64 11.82 3.37
C GLU A 190 3.67 10.53 2.56
N ILE A 191 2.51 9.95 2.25
CA ILE A 191 2.42 8.79 1.34
C ILE A 191 3.00 9.15 -0.03
N LEU A 192 2.67 10.33 -0.57
CA LEU A 192 3.23 10.78 -1.85
C LEU A 192 4.72 11.10 -1.82
N ALA A 193 5.33 11.39 -0.67
CA ALA A 193 6.78 11.43 -0.56
C ALA A 193 7.43 10.06 -0.79
N LEU A 194 6.72 8.97 -0.47
CA LEU A 194 7.16 7.59 -0.68
C LEU A 194 6.83 7.10 -2.10
N THR A 195 5.62 7.34 -2.60
CA THR A 195 5.13 6.72 -3.85
C THR A 195 5.03 7.67 -5.03
N GLY A 196 5.07 8.99 -4.83
CA GLY A 196 4.84 9.97 -5.88
C GLY A 196 5.82 9.89 -7.04
N GLY A 197 7.03 9.36 -6.80
CA GLY A 197 8.02 9.06 -7.83
C GLY A 197 7.62 7.97 -8.83
N LEU A 198 6.62 7.15 -8.49
CA LEU A 198 6.10 6.05 -9.30
C LEU A 198 4.85 6.44 -10.07
N ILE A 199 4.18 7.53 -9.69
CA ILE A 199 2.86 7.93 -10.19
C ILE A 199 3.00 9.15 -11.09
N SER A 200 2.43 9.09 -12.29
CA SER A 200 2.44 10.21 -13.25
C SER A 200 1.17 10.22 -14.10
N GLY A 201 0.97 11.26 -14.91
CA GLY A 201 -0.13 11.31 -15.89
C GLY A 201 -1.51 11.67 -15.32
N CYS A 202 -1.67 11.74 -13.99
CA CYS A 202 -2.92 12.11 -13.31
C CYS A 202 -2.73 13.22 -12.27
N ASN A 203 -3.84 13.85 -11.87
CA ASN A 203 -3.86 14.89 -10.85
C ASN A 203 -4.61 14.36 -9.61
N LEU A 204 -3.90 14.27 -8.50
CA LEU A 204 -4.46 13.80 -7.22
C LEU A 204 -5.04 14.94 -6.37
N GLY A 205 -4.75 16.19 -6.72
CA GLY A 205 -5.17 17.36 -5.93
C GLY A 205 -4.49 17.45 -4.56
N ILE A 206 -3.44 16.66 -4.32
CA ILE A 206 -2.72 16.55 -3.05
C ILE A 206 -1.27 16.94 -3.30
N PRO A 207 -0.73 17.96 -2.62
CA PRO A 207 0.68 18.28 -2.71
C PRO A 207 1.50 17.20 -1.99
N ALA A 208 2.51 16.65 -2.66
CA ALA A 208 3.45 15.72 -2.05
C ALA A 208 4.41 16.47 -1.11
N ASN A 209 4.79 15.85 0.00
CA ASN A 209 5.99 16.27 0.71
C ASN A 209 7.22 16.09 -0.18
N VAL A 210 8.27 16.89 0.03
CA VAL A 210 9.51 16.75 -0.73
C VAL A 210 10.13 15.38 -0.42
N PRO A 211 10.38 14.51 -1.42
CA PRO A 211 10.91 13.17 -1.18
C PRO A 211 12.28 13.20 -0.49
N LEU A 212 12.54 12.18 0.33
CA LEU A 212 13.81 11.96 0.99
C LEU A 212 14.36 10.60 0.54
N LYS A 213 15.61 10.57 0.07
CA LYS A 213 16.30 9.35 -0.34
C LYS A 213 17.41 9.03 0.64
N VAL A 214 17.52 7.76 1.04
CA VAL A 214 18.68 7.23 1.79
C VAL A 214 19.76 6.80 0.78
N ASN A 215 21.00 7.23 1.00
CA ASN A 215 22.12 6.96 0.09
C ASN A 215 23.00 5.79 0.53
N ASN A 216 22.73 5.22 1.71
CA ASN A 216 23.48 4.10 2.26
C ASN A 216 23.40 2.88 1.33
N SER A 217 24.54 2.21 1.14
CA SER A 217 24.60 0.91 0.49
C SER A 217 24.60 -0.21 1.54
N GLY A 218 24.00 -1.34 1.18
CA GLY A 218 23.92 -2.52 2.06
C GLY A 218 22.80 -2.44 3.11
N PRO A 219 22.82 -3.39 4.07
CA PRO A 219 21.81 -3.48 5.11
C PRO A 219 21.88 -2.29 6.08
N ILE A 220 20.73 -1.70 6.39
CA ILE A 220 20.60 -0.68 7.44
C ILE A 220 20.25 -1.40 8.75
N GLN A 221 21.04 -1.13 9.78
CA GLN A 221 20.91 -1.75 11.10
C GLN A 221 20.99 -0.69 12.19
N ALA A 222 20.72 -1.07 13.43
CA ALA A 222 20.93 -0.19 14.59
C ALA A 222 22.37 0.37 14.59
N GLY A 223 22.50 1.68 14.79
CA GLY A 223 23.78 2.40 14.76
C GLY A 223 24.31 2.75 13.37
N THR A 224 23.68 2.29 12.28
CA THR A 224 24.05 2.75 10.92
C THR A 224 23.86 4.26 10.82
N LYS A 225 24.92 4.99 10.46
CA LYS A 225 24.86 6.42 10.20
C LYS A 225 24.23 6.65 8.82
N LEU A 226 23.09 7.33 8.79
CA LEU A 226 22.34 7.58 7.57
C LEU A 226 22.82 8.84 6.85
N THR A 227 22.82 8.76 5.52
CA THR A 227 23.09 9.90 4.64
C THR A 227 21.94 10.02 3.65
N PHE A 228 21.60 11.26 3.30
CA PHE A 228 20.38 11.54 2.55
C PHE A 228 20.62 12.42 1.34
N THR A 229 19.78 12.25 0.32
CA THR A 229 19.61 13.19 -0.78
C THR A 229 18.16 13.62 -0.84
N SER A 230 17.94 14.94 -0.96
CA SER A 230 16.63 15.53 -1.24
C SER A 230 16.83 16.90 -1.86
N ALA A 231 15.89 17.31 -2.72
CA ALA A 231 15.89 18.64 -3.33
C ALA A 231 15.77 19.77 -2.28
N ALA A 232 15.24 19.47 -1.08
CA ALA A 232 15.11 20.45 0.00
C ALA A 232 16.41 20.65 0.80
N LEU A 233 17.41 19.75 0.69
CA LEU A 233 18.60 19.82 1.53
C LEU A 233 19.66 20.78 0.99
N ASN A 234 19.82 20.94 -0.33
CA ASN A 234 20.78 21.87 -0.98
C ASN A 234 22.21 21.90 -0.38
N GLY A 235 22.67 20.79 0.24
CA GLY A 235 23.96 20.71 0.93
C GLY A 235 23.98 21.27 2.36
N THR A 236 22.89 21.83 2.85
CA THR A 236 22.74 22.33 4.22
C THR A 236 22.30 21.19 5.14
N VAL A 237 23.08 20.97 6.21
CA VAL A 237 22.72 20.05 7.30
C VAL A 237 22.66 20.74 8.65
N GLU A 238 23.05 22.02 8.73
CA GLU A 238 23.02 22.80 9.96
C GLU A 238 21.58 23.17 10.35
N ASN A 239 21.28 23.11 11.64
CA ASN A 239 19.96 23.39 12.22
C ASN A 239 18.82 22.50 11.69
N LEU A 240 19.15 21.39 11.02
CA LEU A 240 18.19 20.35 10.65
C LEU A 240 18.29 19.18 11.62
N SER A 241 17.16 18.56 11.88
CA SER A 241 17.06 17.32 12.65
C SER A 241 16.59 16.20 11.75
N CYS A 242 17.09 14.99 11.98
CA CYS A 242 16.42 13.79 11.51
C CYS A 242 15.55 13.20 12.63
N GLN A 243 14.35 12.80 12.26
CA GLN A 243 13.31 12.34 13.19
C GLN A 243 12.92 10.92 12.79
N PHE A 244 13.15 9.98 13.69
CA PHE A 244 12.81 8.57 13.49
C PHE A 244 11.47 8.24 14.14
N LEU A 245 10.49 7.79 13.35
CA LEU A 245 9.17 7.41 13.83
C LEU A 245 8.90 5.92 13.53
N SER A 246 8.29 5.23 14.48
CA SER A 246 7.90 3.82 14.39
C SER A 246 6.64 3.64 15.24
N GLY A 247 5.80 2.64 14.91
CA GLY A 247 4.45 2.55 15.48
C GLY A 247 4.45 2.39 17.00
N GLY A 248 5.47 1.75 17.58
CA GLY A 248 5.59 1.59 19.02
C GLY A 248 5.98 2.85 19.80
N LEU A 249 6.27 3.97 19.11
CA LEU A 249 6.72 5.21 19.74
C LEU A 249 5.60 6.26 19.73
N PRO A 250 5.32 6.95 20.84
CA PRO A 250 4.32 8.03 20.86
C PRO A 250 4.81 9.30 20.15
N VAL A 251 6.12 9.48 20.04
CA VAL A 251 6.79 10.61 19.36
C VAL A 251 8.07 10.13 18.68
N ALA A 252 8.55 10.88 17.69
CA ALA A 252 9.79 10.57 16.99
C ALA A 252 11.03 10.70 17.89
N ILE A 253 12.06 9.91 17.59
CA ILE A 253 13.40 10.10 18.16
C ILE A 253 14.12 11.15 17.32
N SER A 254 14.34 12.31 17.91
CA SER A 254 14.99 13.47 17.29
C SER A 254 16.50 13.43 17.47
N GLN A 255 17.24 13.62 16.37
CA GLN A 255 18.70 13.74 16.37
C GLN A 255 19.14 14.85 15.41
N PRO A 256 20.31 15.49 15.63
CA PRO A 256 20.89 16.38 14.62
C PRO A 256 21.12 15.65 13.30
N LEU A 257 20.78 16.26 12.16
CA LEU A 257 20.93 15.63 10.84
C LEU A 257 22.39 15.22 10.56
N SER A 258 23.36 16.01 11.05
CA SER A 258 24.81 15.74 10.95
C SER A 258 25.25 14.46 11.66
N ASN A 259 24.45 13.95 12.60
CA ASN A 259 24.71 12.74 13.37
C ASN A 259 23.54 11.75 13.34
N CYS A 260 22.80 11.71 12.23
CA CYS A 260 21.63 10.85 12.09
C CYS A 260 22.01 9.37 12.08
N SER A 261 21.74 8.66 13.18
CA SER A 261 22.10 7.25 13.36
C SER A 261 20.88 6.45 13.79
N VAL A 262 20.65 5.32 13.12
CA VAL A 262 19.51 4.44 13.39
C VAL A 262 19.46 4.09 14.89
N PRO A 263 18.33 4.35 15.58
CA PRO A 263 18.18 4.04 17.01
C PRO A 263 18.37 2.56 17.33
N ALA A 264 18.88 2.26 18.53
CA ALA A 264 18.93 0.90 19.05
C ALA A 264 17.53 0.40 19.44
N ASN A 265 17.38 -0.92 19.59
CA ASN A 265 16.17 -1.59 20.08
C ASN A 265 14.90 -1.37 19.23
N VAL A 266 15.07 -1.05 17.93
CA VAL A 266 13.96 -1.04 16.97
C VAL A 266 14.18 -2.15 15.94
N THR A 267 13.09 -2.82 15.57
CA THR A 267 13.05 -3.85 14.51
C THR A 267 11.84 -3.56 13.64
N GLY A 268 11.91 -3.80 12.33
CA GLY A 268 10.82 -3.55 11.39
C GLY A 268 10.86 -2.16 10.72
N PRO A 269 9.72 -1.69 10.19
CA PRO A 269 9.66 -0.42 9.47
C PRO A 269 9.91 0.76 10.41
N MET A 270 10.68 1.73 9.91
CA MET A 270 10.88 3.03 10.52
C MET A 270 10.77 4.12 9.45
N LEU A 271 10.06 5.19 9.78
CA LEU A 271 9.99 6.39 8.97
C LEU A 271 11.07 7.35 9.42
N VAL A 272 11.75 7.98 8.46
CA VAL A 272 12.73 9.02 8.71
C VAL A 272 12.29 10.30 8.03
N PHE A 273 12.15 11.35 8.82
CA PHE A 273 11.84 12.70 8.36
C PHE A 273 13.06 13.59 8.56
N VAL A 274 13.21 14.61 7.71
CA VAL A 274 14.09 15.75 8.00
C VAL A 274 13.22 16.94 8.36
N THR A 275 13.52 17.58 9.49
CA THR A 275 12.80 18.74 10.02
C THR A 275 13.73 19.92 10.27
N ASN A 276 13.18 21.13 10.27
CA ASN A 276 13.87 22.37 10.69
C ASN A 276 13.73 22.65 12.20
N SER A 277 13.27 21.66 12.96
CA SER A 277 13.03 21.73 14.39
C SER A 277 13.49 20.44 15.06
N SER A 278 14.06 20.55 16.26
CA SER A 278 14.41 19.41 17.10
C SER A 278 13.23 18.88 17.90
N GLN A 279 12.09 19.57 17.91
CA GLN A 279 10.88 19.10 18.59
C GLN A 279 10.42 17.76 17.98
N PRO A 280 10.32 16.68 18.77
CA PRO A 280 9.81 15.39 18.29
C PRO A 280 8.46 15.50 17.59
N LEU A 281 8.35 14.87 16.41
CA LEU A 281 7.06 14.71 15.71
C LEU A 281 6.16 13.78 16.52
N ALA A 282 4.89 14.15 16.70
CA ALA A 282 3.91 13.26 17.32
C ALA A 282 3.60 12.07 16.40
N ASN A 283 3.46 10.87 16.96
CA ASN A 283 2.94 9.70 16.24
C ASN A 283 1.41 9.74 16.17
N ASN A 284 0.87 10.83 15.66
CA ASN A 284 -0.54 10.98 15.38
C ASN A 284 -0.71 11.98 14.22
N ILE A 285 -1.66 11.73 13.33
CA ILE A 285 -1.87 12.60 12.17
C ILE A 285 -2.44 13.97 12.58
N ARG A 286 -3.18 14.02 13.69
CA ARG A 286 -3.88 15.22 14.16
C ARG A 286 -2.92 16.29 14.69
N ASP A 287 -1.91 15.90 15.46
CA ASP A 287 -0.97 16.79 16.14
C ASP A 287 0.44 16.71 15.53
N ALA A 288 0.58 16.06 14.37
CA ALA A 288 1.82 16.06 13.60
C ALA A 288 2.25 17.50 13.29
N ALA A 289 3.49 17.85 13.62
CA ALA A 289 4.05 19.18 13.39
C ALA A 289 4.44 19.37 11.90
N ILE A 290 3.46 19.24 10.99
CA ILE A 290 3.63 19.22 9.53
C ILE A 290 4.43 20.44 9.04
N GLY A 291 4.26 21.61 9.65
CA GLY A 291 4.98 22.84 9.29
C GLY A 291 6.48 22.82 9.54
N THR A 292 7.01 21.79 10.22
CA THR A 292 8.45 21.62 10.46
C THR A 292 9.12 20.63 9.52
N ILE A 293 8.35 19.87 8.73
CA ILE A 293 8.86 18.86 7.81
C ILE A 293 9.48 19.55 6.60
N VAL A 294 10.77 19.31 6.39
CA VAL A 294 11.55 19.82 5.25
C VAL A 294 11.56 18.80 4.12
N ALA A 295 11.71 17.52 4.45
CA ALA A 295 11.66 16.41 3.50
C ALA A 295 11.24 15.10 4.17
N GLY A 296 10.64 14.21 3.39
CA GLY A 296 10.24 12.87 3.79
C GLY A 296 8.74 12.70 4.08
N PRO A 297 8.34 11.55 4.62
CA PRO A 297 9.24 10.51 5.11
C PRO A 297 9.96 9.76 3.98
N THR A 298 11.07 9.13 4.34
CA THR A 298 11.54 7.91 3.69
C THR A 298 11.32 6.75 4.65
N MET A 299 11.20 5.52 4.15
CA MET A 299 11.02 4.34 4.99
C MET A 299 12.26 3.45 4.90
N ILE A 300 12.73 3.01 6.06
CA ILE A 300 13.81 2.03 6.21
C ILE A 300 13.28 0.83 6.98
N PHE A 301 13.87 -0.35 6.73
CA PHE A 301 13.55 -1.55 7.48
C PHE A 301 14.76 -2.00 8.28
N ILE A 302 14.56 -2.22 9.58
CA ILE A 302 15.60 -2.66 10.50
C ILE A 302 15.40 -4.15 10.79
N ASP A 303 16.14 -5.00 10.08
CA ASP A 303 15.98 -6.47 10.14
C ASP A 303 17.07 -7.10 11.02
N ASN A 304 17.08 -6.73 12.31
CA ASN A 304 18.08 -7.19 13.26
C ASN A 304 17.88 -8.65 13.70
N GLN A 305 16.72 -9.24 13.42
CA GLN A 305 16.32 -10.57 13.84
C GLN A 305 15.58 -11.28 12.71
N GLN A 306 15.93 -12.55 12.48
CA GLN A 306 15.17 -13.44 11.62
C GLN A 306 14.42 -14.44 12.50
N ASP A 307 13.15 -14.66 12.20
CA ASP A 307 12.40 -15.74 12.84
C ASP A 307 12.53 -17.05 12.06
N ALA A 308 12.02 -18.13 12.66
CA ALA A 308 12.08 -19.46 12.06
C ALA A 308 11.33 -19.56 10.72
N LEU A 309 10.29 -18.75 10.50
CA LEU A 309 9.53 -18.74 9.25
C LEU A 309 10.36 -18.12 8.12
N ALA A 310 11.03 -16.99 8.40
CA ALA A 310 11.96 -16.35 7.48
C ALA A 310 13.11 -17.28 7.08
N ILE A 311 13.71 -17.96 8.07
CA ILE A 311 14.78 -18.95 7.84
C ILE A 311 14.27 -20.11 6.98
N ALA A 312 13.05 -20.60 7.24
CA ALA A 312 12.46 -21.67 6.44
C ALA A 312 12.15 -21.25 5.00
N ALA A 313 11.73 -19.99 4.78
CA ALA A 313 11.44 -19.47 3.46
C ALA A 313 12.71 -19.27 2.62
N ARG A 314 13.79 -18.77 3.22
CA ARG A 314 15.08 -18.49 2.55
C ARG A 314 16.28 -18.94 3.41
N PRO A 315 16.58 -20.25 3.44
CA PRO A 315 17.71 -20.78 4.19
C PRO A 315 19.02 -20.12 3.76
N GLY A 316 19.83 -19.65 4.72
CA GLY A 316 21.14 -19.06 4.45
C GLY A 316 21.14 -17.56 4.14
N LEU A 317 19.98 -16.90 4.09
CA LEU A 317 19.92 -15.44 4.07
C LEU A 317 20.42 -14.92 5.43
N ASN A 318 21.50 -14.13 5.47
CA ASN A 318 22.04 -13.51 6.70
C ASN A 318 22.71 -14.45 7.74
N SER A 319 23.03 -15.70 7.39
CA SER A 319 23.74 -16.61 8.30
C SER A 319 25.19 -16.20 8.51
N THR A 320 25.49 -15.54 9.64
CA THR A 320 26.85 -15.50 10.20
C THR A 320 27.06 -16.81 10.96
N VAL A 321 27.44 -17.89 10.26
CA VAL A 321 27.62 -19.19 10.91
C VAL A 321 28.90 -19.18 11.75
N THR A 322 28.77 -19.18 13.07
CA THR A 322 29.82 -19.71 13.96
C THR A 322 29.78 -21.22 13.80
N THR A 323 30.68 -21.78 12.98
CA THR A 323 30.68 -23.20 12.66
C THR A 323 31.19 -24.03 13.84
N SER A 324 30.35 -24.93 14.35
CA SER A 324 30.81 -26.23 14.86
C SER A 324 30.33 -27.32 13.91
N SER A 325 31.25 -27.76 13.06
CA SER A 325 31.31 -29.04 12.32
C SER A 325 29.98 -29.73 11.93
N THR A 326 29.52 -29.52 10.68
CA THR A 326 29.24 -30.61 9.73
C THR A 326 29.11 -30.06 8.32
N SER A 327 29.66 -30.78 7.33
CA SER A 327 29.79 -30.39 5.93
C SER A 327 28.46 -30.42 5.19
N HIS A 328 27.82 -29.27 5.04
CA HIS A 328 26.83 -28.98 3.99
C HIS A 328 27.31 -27.78 3.18
N THR A 329 27.20 -27.88 1.85
CA THR A 329 27.54 -26.83 0.89
C THR A 329 26.61 -25.63 1.12
N THR A 330 27.06 -24.64 1.88
CA THR A 330 26.30 -23.42 2.14
C THR A 330 26.59 -22.40 1.05
N THR A 331 25.62 -22.17 0.17
CA THR A 331 25.58 -20.98 -0.70
C THR A 331 25.18 -19.78 0.16
N SER A 332 26.09 -18.83 0.35
CA SER A 332 25.79 -17.56 1.03
C SER A 332 25.02 -16.65 0.08
N PHE A 333 23.80 -16.26 0.44
CA PHE A 333 22.99 -15.30 -0.32
C PHE A 333 23.19 -13.88 0.24
N ALA A 334 23.18 -12.88 -0.65
CA ALA A 334 23.32 -11.48 -0.25
C ALA A 334 22.18 -11.06 0.70
N ALA A 335 22.53 -10.31 1.75
CA ALA A 335 21.58 -9.72 2.68
C ALA A 335 20.57 -8.79 1.95
N PRO A 336 19.36 -8.58 2.50
CA PRO A 336 18.36 -7.74 1.86
C PRO A 336 18.91 -6.32 1.59
N THR A 337 18.69 -5.85 0.37
CA THR A 337 19.04 -4.50 -0.07
C THR A 337 18.01 -3.52 0.46
N THR A 338 18.45 -2.39 1.01
CA THR A 338 17.54 -1.27 1.29
C THR A 338 17.03 -0.72 -0.04
N VAL A 339 15.73 -0.91 -0.33
CA VAL A 339 15.06 -0.23 -1.43
C VAL A 339 14.38 1.00 -0.85
N THR A 340 14.88 2.19 -1.18
CA THR A 340 14.06 3.40 -1.11
C THR A 340 13.35 3.57 -2.44
N LEU A 341 12.04 3.83 -2.43
CA LEU A 341 11.32 4.26 -3.63
C LEU A 341 11.91 5.60 -4.08
N THR A 342 12.91 5.53 -4.94
CA THR A 342 13.55 6.73 -5.47
C THR A 342 12.59 7.38 -6.46
N PRO A 343 12.38 8.70 -6.42
CA PRO A 343 11.75 9.38 -7.54
C PRO A 343 12.57 9.13 -8.79
N ALA A 344 11.92 8.64 -9.85
CA ALA A 344 12.54 8.57 -11.16
C ALA A 344 13.00 9.99 -11.53
N THR A 345 14.26 10.13 -11.94
CA THR A 345 14.77 11.38 -12.51
C THR A 345 13.84 11.80 -13.66
N PRO A 346 13.42 13.07 -13.77
CA PRO A 346 12.67 13.50 -14.94
C PRO A 346 13.53 13.26 -16.19
N SER A 347 13.06 12.43 -17.11
CA SER A 347 13.68 12.29 -18.42
C SER A 347 13.65 13.66 -19.10
N THR A 348 14.80 14.31 -19.21
CA THR A 348 14.98 15.51 -20.01
C THR A 348 14.73 15.14 -21.47
N VAL A 349 13.55 15.53 -21.97
CA VAL A 349 13.25 15.51 -23.40
C VAL A 349 14.14 16.56 -24.06
N THR A 350 15.33 16.15 -24.48
CA THR A 350 16.16 16.94 -25.38
C THR A 350 15.49 16.87 -26.74
N ARG A 351 14.93 17.99 -27.20
CA ARG A 351 14.23 18.14 -28.47
C ARG A 351 15.25 18.03 -29.61
N GLY A 352 15.55 16.79 -30.02
CA GLY A 352 16.32 16.50 -31.23
C GLY A 352 15.39 16.57 -32.45
N THR A 353 15.55 17.63 -33.24
CA THR A 353 14.92 17.77 -34.55
C THR A 353 15.47 16.69 -35.49
N VAL A 354 14.67 15.66 -35.78
CA VAL A 354 15.00 14.68 -36.83
C VAL A 354 13.92 14.75 -37.90
N THR A 355 14.29 15.41 -38.99
CA THR A 355 13.58 15.42 -40.26
C THR A 355 13.76 14.06 -40.91
N SER A 356 12.68 13.28 -41.10
CA SER A 356 12.71 12.20 -42.10
C SER A 356 11.33 11.90 -42.65
N SER A 357 11.33 11.79 -43.97
CA SER A 357 10.24 11.64 -44.93
C SER A 357 9.35 10.42 -44.74
N VAL A 358 8.05 10.64 -44.95
CA VAL A 358 7.02 9.60 -45.11
C VAL A 358 7.25 8.86 -46.42
N THR A 359 7.33 7.53 -46.38
CA THR A 359 7.03 6.68 -47.53
C THR A 359 6.20 5.51 -47.05
N SER A 360 4.98 5.42 -47.59
CA SER A 360 3.98 4.40 -47.34
C SER A 360 4.33 3.11 -48.07
N THR A 361 4.23 1.97 -47.40
CA THR A 361 3.95 0.69 -48.08
C THR A 361 3.14 -0.21 -47.16
N SER A 362 1.96 -0.56 -47.64
CA SER A 362 0.99 -1.45 -47.03
C SER A 362 1.42 -2.92 -47.15
N ARG A 363 1.28 -3.68 -46.06
CA ARG A 363 1.09 -5.14 -46.14
C ARG A 363 0.18 -5.59 -44.99
N ALA A 364 -0.99 -6.10 -45.39
CA ALA A 364 -1.94 -6.75 -44.52
C ALA A 364 -1.41 -8.14 -44.11
N MET A 365 -1.58 -8.49 -42.84
CA MET A 365 -1.68 -9.88 -42.39
C MET A 365 -2.77 -9.98 -41.33
N ALA A 366 -3.65 -10.95 -41.54
CA ALA A 366 -4.83 -11.23 -40.73
C ALA A 366 -4.47 -11.81 -39.36
N SER A 367 -5.19 -11.40 -38.32
CA SER A 367 -5.35 -12.19 -37.10
C SER A 367 -6.69 -11.86 -36.43
N THR A 368 -7.56 -12.87 -36.47
CA THR A 368 -8.65 -13.24 -35.56
C THR A 368 -9.20 -12.19 -34.58
N THR A 369 -10.40 -11.73 -34.87
CA THR A 369 -11.28 -10.95 -33.99
C THR A 369 -11.81 -11.83 -32.86
N VAL A 370 -11.54 -11.46 -31.60
CA VAL A 370 -12.30 -11.93 -30.44
C VAL A 370 -13.18 -10.78 -29.98
N THR A 371 -14.48 -10.89 -30.24
CA THR A 371 -15.50 -9.95 -29.75
C THR A 371 -15.90 -10.36 -28.33
N ASN A 372 -15.47 -9.58 -27.32
CA ASN A 372 -16.06 -9.64 -25.99
C ASN A 372 -17.08 -8.52 -25.88
N ASP A 373 -18.35 -8.88 -26.10
CA ASP A 373 -19.49 -7.99 -25.98
C ASP A 373 -19.87 -7.87 -24.49
N TRP A 374 -19.39 -6.81 -23.83
CA TRP A 374 -19.89 -6.40 -22.51
C TRP A 374 -20.89 -5.28 -22.70
N THR A 375 -22.16 -5.64 -22.88
CA THR A 375 -23.26 -4.68 -22.74
C THR A 375 -23.34 -4.23 -21.29
N ALA A 376 -22.85 -3.03 -21.00
CA ALA A 376 -22.97 -2.38 -19.70
C ALA A 376 -24.45 -2.04 -19.45
N VAL A 377 -25.09 -2.81 -18.57
CA VAL A 377 -26.40 -2.46 -18.01
C VAL A 377 -26.17 -1.47 -16.87
N THR A 378 -26.38 -0.19 -17.14
CA THR A 378 -26.33 0.86 -16.12
C THR A 378 -27.56 0.75 -15.22
N ARG A 379 -27.38 0.16 -14.03
CA ARG A 379 -28.38 0.16 -12.96
C ARG A 379 -27.94 1.17 -11.90
N THR A 380 -28.83 2.08 -11.51
CA THR A 380 -28.62 2.97 -10.37
C THR A 380 -28.78 2.16 -9.09
N ILE A 381 -27.72 2.09 -8.28
CA ILE A 381 -27.62 1.27 -7.08
C ILE A 381 -27.73 2.16 -5.82
N SER A 382 -28.47 1.70 -4.82
CA SER A 382 -28.76 2.39 -3.55
C SER A 382 -27.60 2.32 -2.53
N PRO A 383 -27.50 3.23 -1.53
CA PRO A 383 -26.48 3.20 -0.47
C PRO A 383 -26.48 1.92 0.39
N SER A 384 -27.64 1.27 0.57
CA SER A 384 -27.74 -0.06 1.18
C SER A 384 -27.10 -1.14 0.31
N GLU A 385 -27.18 -0.98 -1.01
CA GLU A 385 -26.53 -1.87 -1.94
C GLU A 385 -25.00 -1.62 -1.99
N VAL A 386 -24.49 -0.41 -1.73
CA VAL A 386 -23.04 -0.15 -1.55
C VAL A 386 -22.48 -0.87 -0.32
N SER A 387 -23.22 -0.81 0.78
CA SER A 387 -22.91 -1.60 1.99
C SER A 387 -22.95 -3.10 1.68
N SER A 388 -23.89 -3.53 0.84
CA SER A 388 -23.94 -4.90 0.34
C SER A 388 -22.90 -5.21 -0.72
N ILE A 389 -22.33 -4.26 -1.46
CA ILE A 389 -21.24 -4.51 -2.43
C ILE A 389 -19.94 -4.72 -1.66
N LEU A 390 -19.69 -3.86 -0.67
CA LEU A 390 -18.57 -4.01 0.27
C LEU A 390 -18.71 -5.28 1.14
N ALA A 391 -19.94 -5.68 1.51
CA ALA A 391 -20.20 -6.91 2.27
C ALA A 391 -20.38 -8.18 1.41
N SER A 392 -20.83 -8.09 0.15
CA SER A 392 -21.07 -9.26 -0.74
C SER A 392 -19.84 -9.64 -1.57
N ALA A 393 -18.84 -8.75 -1.67
CA ALA A 393 -17.49 -9.13 -2.05
C ALA A 393 -16.94 -10.25 -1.14
N VAL A 394 -17.42 -10.33 0.12
CA VAL A 394 -17.06 -11.37 1.10
C VAL A 394 -17.85 -12.68 0.93
N THR A 395 -19.03 -12.68 0.28
CA THR A 395 -19.88 -13.90 0.15
C THR A 395 -19.90 -14.54 -1.24
N SER A 396 -19.38 -13.92 -2.31
CA SER A 396 -19.43 -14.53 -3.65
C SER A 396 -18.29 -15.51 -4.00
N MET A 397 -17.32 -15.74 -3.11
CA MET A 397 -16.19 -16.66 -3.35
C MET A 397 -16.35 -18.06 -2.74
N GLY A 398 -17.58 -18.46 -2.39
CA GLY A 398 -17.90 -19.82 -1.91
C GLY A 398 -18.42 -20.80 -2.96
N SER A 399 -18.56 -20.40 -4.23
CA SER A 399 -19.11 -21.28 -5.27
C SER A 399 -18.67 -20.86 -6.67
N ARG A 400 -17.48 -21.32 -7.08
CA ARG A 400 -17.17 -21.79 -8.45
C ARG A 400 -15.82 -22.50 -8.47
#